data_AF-A0A7J6V306-F1
#
_entry.id   AF-A0A7J6V306-F1
#
_cell.length_a   1.000
_cell.length_b   1.000
_cell.length_c   1.000
_cell.angle_alpha   90.00
_cell.angle_beta   90.00
_cell.angle_gamma   90.00
#
_symmetry.space_group_name_H-M   'P 1'
#
loop_
_entity.id
_entity.type
_entity.pdbx_description
1 polymer ?
#
loop_
_entity_poly.entity_id
_entity_poly.type
_entity_poly.pdbx_seq_one_letter_code
_entity_poly.pdbx_strand_id
1 'polypeptide(L)'
;MESFNVEMEIQRLQSQAAHSFVKLSVGNASEFTERVVDTEFLGYDTLSTRAVVEGLLVNGNPVIQVSEGRDVEILLNKTPFYAESGGQIGDNGYIYVSEAESTVYCIINTVY
;
A
#
# COMPACT_ATOMS: atom_id res chain seq x y z
N MET A 1 14.43 21.95 25.26
CA MET A 1 14.75 21.27 23.99
C MET A 1 14.09 19.90 23.90
N GLU A 2 13.97 19.13 24.99
CA GLU A 2 13.29 17.81 24.95
C GLU A 2 11.78 17.87 24.65
N SER A 3 11.01 18.83 25.20
CA SER A 3 9.56 18.91 24.93
C SER A 3 9.19 19.14 23.46
N PHE A 4 10.05 19.78 22.68
CA PHE A 4 9.79 19.98 21.24
C PHE A 4 9.92 18.66 20.47
N ASN A 5 10.92 17.85 20.79
CA ASN A 5 11.10 16.54 20.17
C ASN A 5 9.97 15.58 20.55
N VAL A 6 9.49 15.64 21.80
CA VAL A 6 8.34 14.84 22.25
C VAL A 6 7.06 15.24 21.52
N GLU A 7 6.79 16.54 21.37
CA GLU A 7 5.60 17.02 20.66
C GLU A 7 5.64 16.68 19.16
N MET A 8 6.82 16.74 18.53
CA MET A 8 7.00 16.29 17.15
C MET A 8 6.77 14.79 17.00
N GLU A 9 7.24 13.96 17.94
CA GLU A 9 7.01 12.52 17.94
C GLU A 9 5.51 12.21 18.10
N ILE A 10 4.81 12.96 18.96
CA ILE A 10 3.35 12.83 19.14
C ILE A 10 2.61 13.21 17.86
N GLN A 11 2.98 14.31 17.20
CA GLN A 11 2.38 14.68 15.90
C GLN A 11 2.65 13.63 14.82
N ARG A 12 3.85 13.04 14.81
CA ARG A 12 4.20 11.93 13.91
C ARG A 12 3.30 10.70 14.15
N LEU A 13 3.13 10.30 15.41
CA LEU A 13 2.26 9.19 15.81
C LEU A 13 0.78 9.48 15.51
N GLN A 14 0.33 10.73 15.66
CA GLN A 14 -1.04 11.14 15.34
C GLN A 14 -1.32 11.12 13.83
N SER A 15 -0.37 11.57 13.02
CA SER A 15 -0.41 11.43 11.55
C SER A 15 -0.49 9.96 11.12
N GLN A 16 0.27 9.07 11.79
CA GLN A 16 0.23 7.63 11.56
C GLN A 16 -1.14 7.01 11.87
N ALA A 17 -1.74 7.37 13.01
CA ALA A 17 -3.05 6.88 13.41
C ALA A 17 -4.17 7.35 12.46
N ALA A 18 -4.05 8.55 11.89
CA ALA A 18 -4.99 9.08 10.91
C ALA A 18 -4.87 8.42 9.52
N HIS A 19 -3.75 7.74 9.22
CA HIS A 19 -3.50 7.07 7.95
C HIS A 19 -3.80 5.56 7.94
N SER A 20 -4.18 4.98 9.08
CA SER A 20 -4.43 3.53 9.16
C SER A 20 -5.79 3.06 8.61
N PHE A 21 -6.64 3.93 8.04
CA PHE A 21 -7.97 3.50 7.60
C PHE A 21 -8.44 4.22 6.34
N VAL A 22 -8.07 3.69 5.17
CA VAL A 22 -9.01 3.73 4.03
C VAL A 22 -9.58 2.33 3.88
N LYS A 23 -10.77 2.16 4.45
CA LYS A 23 -11.64 1.04 4.13
C LYS A 23 -12.01 1.22 2.66
N LEU A 24 -11.30 0.51 1.77
CA LEU A 24 -11.62 0.31 0.36
C LEU A 24 -13.13 0.08 0.26
N SER A 25 -13.87 1.15 0.00
CA SER A 25 -15.31 1.11 -0.22
C SER A 25 -15.52 0.82 -1.70
N VAL A 26 -15.01 -0.35 -2.11
CA VAL A 26 -15.25 -0.89 -3.43
C VAL A 26 -16.71 -1.34 -3.43
N GLY A 27 -17.51 -0.71 -4.28
CA GLY A 27 -18.90 -1.07 -4.51
C GLY A 27 -19.01 -2.59 -4.71
N ASN A 28 -19.75 -3.24 -3.82
CA ASN A 28 -20.06 -4.68 -3.78
C ASN A 28 -18.96 -5.64 -3.26
N ALA A 29 -18.00 -5.18 -2.44
CA ALA A 29 -16.97 -6.04 -1.84
C ALA A 29 -17.27 -6.51 -0.40
N SER A 30 -18.51 -6.90 -0.07
CA SER A 30 -18.84 -7.34 1.31
C SER A 30 -18.12 -8.62 1.75
N GLU A 31 -17.67 -9.47 0.82
CA GLU A 31 -16.95 -10.70 1.16
C GLU A 31 -15.42 -10.53 1.24
N PHE A 32 -14.86 -9.49 0.61
CA PHE A 32 -13.41 -9.27 0.63
C PHE A 32 -12.95 -8.48 1.86
N THR A 33 -13.80 -7.58 2.38
CA THR A 33 -13.47 -6.74 3.55
C THR A 33 -13.23 -7.50 4.85
N GLU A 34 -13.68 -8.75 4.98
CA GLU A 34 -13.42 -9.57 6.19
C GLU A 34 -12.05 -10.28 6.17
N ARG A 35 -11.39 -10.36 5.01
CA ARG A 35 -10.13 -11.10 4.83
C ARG A 35 -8.91 -10.23 4.56
N VAL A 36 -9.08 -8.92 4.35
CA VAL A 36 -7.96 -8.02 4.15
C VAL A 36 -7.26 -7.82 5.48
N VAL A 37 -6.12 -8.47 5.63
CA VAL A 37 -5.16 -8.20 6.70
C VAL A 37 -4.69 -6.75 6.53
N ASP A 38 -4.65 -5.98 7.62
CA ASP A 38 -4.17 -4.60 7.60
C ASP A 38 -2.78 -4.53 6.95
N THR A 39 -2.60 -3.63 5.98
CA THR A 39 -1.30 -3.36 5.37
C THR A 39 -0.42 -2.57 6.35
N GLU A 40 0.71 -3.14 6.76
CA GLU A 40 1.68 -2.45 7.62
C GLU A 40 2.44 -1.36 6.84
N PHE A 41 2.35 -0.11 7.29
CA PHE A 41 3.07 1.01 6.67
C PHE A 41 4.49 1.18 7.26
N LEU A 42 5.50 1.14 6.40
CA LEU A 42 6.93 1.19 6.75
C LEU A 42 7.66 2.44 6.24
N GLY A 43 6.96 3.40 5.63
CA GLY A 43 7.57 4.53 4.92
C GLY A 43 8.28 5.55 5.81
N TYR A 44 8.11 5.46 7.13
CA TYR A 44 8.90 6.26 8.09
C TYR A 44 10.31 5.70 8.33
N ASP A 45 10.49 4.39 8.14
CA ASP A 45 11.72 3.68 8.52
C ASP A 45 12.56 3.29 7.30
N THR A 46 11.91 2.93 6.19
CA THR A 46 12.59 2.45 4.98
C THR A 46 11.86 2.85 3.71
N LEU A 47 12.62 3.01 2.62
CA LEU A 47 12.11 3.22 1.26
C LEU A 47 12.00 1.92 0.45
N SER A 48 12.40 0.78 1.04
CA SER A 48 12.33 -0.52 0.39
C SER A 48 12.03 -1.62 1.40
N THR A 49 11.19 -2.58 1.02
CA THR A 49 10.84 -3.73 1.87
C THR A 49 10.49 -4.94 1.01
N ARG A 50 10.61 -6.14 1.58
CA ARG A 50 10.00 -7.34 0.99
C ARG A 50 8.59 -7.46 1.51
N ALA A 51 7.63 -7.57 0.61
CA ALA A 51 6.21 -7.73 0.93
C ALA A 51 5.65 -9.01 0.30
N VAL A 52 4.50 -9.44 0.79
CA VAL A 52 3.69 -10.52 0.22
C VAL A 52 2.51 -9.89 -0.48
N VAL A 53 2.22 -10.37 -1.69
CA VAL A 53 1.01 -10.01 -2.44
C VAL A 53 -0.14 -10.86 -1.89
N GLU A 54 -1.07 -10.21 -1.21
CA GLU A 54 -2.25 -10.84 -0.60
C GLU A 54 -3.43 -10.90 -1.59
N GLY A 55 -3.44 -10.03 -2.60
CA GLY A 55 -4.50 -10.01 -3.59
C GLY A 55 -4.23 -9.10 -4.78
N LEU A 56 -4.97 -9.35 -5.85
CA LEU A 56 -4.99 -8.54 -7.06
C LEU A 56 -6.43 -8.15 -7.37
N LEU A 57 -6.63 -6.90 -7.76
CA LEU A 57 -7.94 -6.33 -8.10
C LEU A 57 -7.85 -5.64 -9.46
N VAL A 58 -8.85 -5.88 -10.32
CA VAL A 58 -9.00 -5.17 -11.60
C VAL A 58 -10.38 -4.54 -11.62
N ASN A 59 -10.44 -3.20 -11.70
CA ASN A 59 -11.68 -2.44 -11.55
C ASN A 59 -12.44 -2.83 -10.27
N GLY A 60 -11.74 -2.95 -9.14
CA GLY A 60 -12.31 -3.39 -7.86
C GLY A 60 -12.74 -4.86 -7.76
N ASN A 61 -12.57 -5.68 -8.81
CA ASN A 61 -12.94 -7.09 -8.77
C ASN A 61 -11.71 -7.97 -8.52
N PRO A 62 -11.77 -8.94 -7.59
CA PRO A 62 -10.64 -9.81 -7.28
C PRO A 62 -10.31 -10.73 -8.45
N VAL A 63 -9.03 -10.86 -8.77
CA VAL A 63 -8.52 -11.72 -9.85
C VAL A 63 -7.34 -12.55 -9.37
N ILE A 64 -7.12 -13.70 -10.01
CA ILE A 64 -5.98 -14.59 -9.71
C ILE A 64 -4.76 -14.33 -10.61
N GLN A 65 -4.96 -13.63 -11.73
CA GLN A 65 -3.92 -13.32 -12.69
C GLN A 65 -4.28 -12.06 -13.48
N VAL A 66 -3.26 -11.28 -13.84
CA VAL A 66 -3.35 -10.13 -14.72
C VAL A 66 -2.34 -10.26 -15.85
N SER A 67 -2.72 -9.85 -17.05
CA SER A 67 -1.82 -9.80 -18.22
C SER A 67 -1.03 -8.50 -18.24
N GLU A 68 0.16 -8.53 -18.84
CA GLU A 68 0.97 -7.33 -19.06
C GLU A 68 0.18 -6.22 -19.77
N GLY A 69 0.46 -4.96 -19.40
CA GLY A 69 -0.16 -3.77 -20.00
C GLY A 69 -1.56 -3.46 -19.45
N ARG A 70 -1.97 -4.07 -18.35
CA ARG A 70 -3.21 -3.73 -17.65
C ARG A 70 -2.95 -3.06 -16.32
N ASP A 71 -3.80 -2.09 -16.00
CA ASP A 71 -3.85 -1.49 -14.67
C ASP A 71 -4.44 -2.51 -13.69
N VAL A 72 -3.78 -2.64 -12.54
CA VAL A 72 -4.13 -3.57 -11.47
C VAL A 72 -3.85 -2.90 -10.13
N GLU A 73 -4.78 -3.08 -9.21
CA GLU A 73 -4.61 -2.73 -7.80
C GLU A 73 -4.01 -3.96 -7.09
N ILE A 74 -2.91 -3.76 -6.37
CA ILE A 74 -2.17 -4.83 -5.69
C ILE A 74 -2.29 -4.63 -4.19
N LEU A 75 -2.82 -5.63 -3.49
CA LEU A 75 -2.89 -5.64 -2.05
C LEU A 75 -1.62 -6.27 -1.47
N LEU A 76 -0.90 -5.51 -0.65
CA LEU A 76 0.32 -5.96 0.03
C LEU A 76 0.09 -6.07 1.53
N ASN A 77 0.75 -7.01 2.18
CA ASN A 77 0.73 -7.09 3.64
C ASN A 77 1.51 -5.93 4.31
N LYS A 78 2.45 -5.30 3.59
CA LYS A 78 3.20 -4.13 4.06
C LYS A 78 3.79 -3.32 2.92
N THR A 79 3.98 -2.02 3.14
CA THR A 79 4.45 -1.11 2.09
C THR A 79 5.18 0.11 2.68
N PRO A 80 6.28 0.58 2.06
CA PRO A 80 6.88 1.87 2.39
C PRO A 80 6.21 3.03 1.66
N PHE A 81 5.33 2.76 0.69
CA PHE A 81 4.75 3.77 -0.19
C PHE A 81 3.59 4.50 0.46
N TYR A 82 3.63 5.83 0.46
CA TYR A 82 2.49 6.66 0.86
C TYR A 82 1.39 6.54 -0.16
N ALA A 83 0.20 6.17 0.30
CA ALA A 83 -0.99 6.11 -0.54
C ALA A 83 -1.62 7.48 -0.74
N GLU A 84 -2.28 7.64 -1.89
CA GLU A 84 -3.02 8.85 -2.25
C GLU A 84 -4.15 9.12 -1.24
N SER A 85 -4.13 10.29 -0.60
CA SER A 85 -5.21 10.70 0.33
C SER A 85 -5.36 12.21 0.38
N GLY A 86 -6.61 12.69 0.40
CA GLY A 86 -6.93 14.10 0.66
C GLY A 86 -6.37 15.10 -0.36
N GLY A 87 -6.14 14.67 -1.61
CA GLY A 87 -5.57 15.51 -2.67
C GLY A 87 -4.03 15.53 -2.72
N GLN A 88 -3.36 14.73 -1.90
CA GLN A 88 -1.92 14.48 -2.02
C GLN A 88 -1.66 13.45 -3.11
N ILE A 89 -0.62 13.65 -3.92
CA ILE A 89 -0.17 12.68 -4.92
C ILE A 89 0.56 11.55 -4.18
N GLY A 90 0.08 10.32 -4.34
CA GLY A 90 0.71 9.13 -3.76
C GLY A 90 2.11 8.86 -4.32
N ASP A 91 2.86 8.01 -3.64
CA ASP A 91 4.20 7.64 -4.09
C ASP A 91 4.14 6.76 -5.33
N ASN A 92 5.15 6.96 -6.19
CA ASN A 92 5.42 6.10 -7.33
C ASN A 92 6.67 5.27 -7.07
N GLY A 93 6.68 4.03 -7.53
CA GLY A 93 7.84 3.17 -7.40
C GLY A 93 7.76 1.90 -8.21
N TYR A 94 8.60 0.94 -7.81
CA TYR A 94 8.71 -0.34 -8.47
C TYR A 94 8.52 -1.48 -7.49
N ILE A 95 7.64 -2.42 -7.83
CA ILE A 95 7.64 -3.77 -7.27
C ILE A 95 8.44 -4.64 -8.22
N TYR A 96 9.40 -5.41 -7.69
CA TYR A 96 10.10 -6.40 -8.47
C TYR A 96 10.00 -7.78 -7.84
N VAL A 97 9.78 -8.79 -8.67
CA VAL A 97 9.81 -10.20 -8.27
C VAL A 97 10.98 -10.84 -8.98
N SER A 98 11.93 -11.36 -8.20
CA SER A 98 13.05 -12.14 -8.72
C SER A 98 12.69 -13.62 -8.71
N GLU A 99 12.45 -14.20 -9.89
CA GLU A 99 12.59 -15.64 -10.09
C GLU A 99 13.99 -15.94 -10.64
N ALA A 100 14.49 -17.15 -10.45
CA ALA A 100 15.90 -17.53 -10.66
C ALA A 100 16.50 -17.13 -12.02
N GLU A 101 15.67 -16.88 -13.05
CA GLU A 101 16.09 -16.48 -14.39
C GLU A 101 15.41 -15.20 -14.91
N SER A 102 14.56 -14.53 -14.12
CA SER A 102 13.79 -13.37 -14.59
C SER A 102 13.42 -12.41 -13.45
N THR A 103 13.57 -11.11 -13.70
CA THR A 103 13.05 -10.06 -12.80
C THR A 103 11.90 -9.35 -13.49
N VAL A 104 10.70 -9.46 -12.93
CA VAL A 104 9.52 -8.74 -13.41
C VAL A 104 9.42 -7.44 -12.63
N TYR A 105 9.35 -6.30 -13.31
CA TYR A 105 9.14 -4.99 -12.71
C TYR A 105 7.70 -4.53 -12.97
N CYS A 106 7.03 -4.05 -11.92
CA CYS A 106 5.73 -3.40 -12.00
C CYS A 106 5.88 -1.95 -11.51
N ILE A 107 5.43 -0.99 -12.30
CA ILE A 107 5.31 0.40 -11.87
C ILE A 107 4.05 0.49 -11.01
N ILE A 108 4.20 1.02 -9.81
CA ILE A 108 3.08 1.25 -8.92
C ILE A 108 2.82 2.73 -8.75
N ASN A 109 1.53 3.07 -8.79
CA ASN A 109 0.99 4.29 -8.23
C ASN A 109 0.16 3.88 -7.02
N THR A 110 0.46 4.45 -5.86
CA THR A 110 -0.17 4.00 -4.62
C THR A 110 -1.50 4.73 -4.44
N VAL A 111 -2.60 4.01 -4.65
CA VAL A 111 -3.97 4.50 -4.49
C VAL A 111 -4.65 3.65 -3.41
N TYR A 112 -5.36 4.30 -2.48
CA TYR A 112 -6.22 3.63 -1.52
C TYR A 112 -7.59 3.28 -2.11
#